data_AF-A0A951RKL4-F1
#
_entry.id   AF-A0A951RKL4-F1
#
_cell.length_a   1.000
_cell.length_b   1.000
_cell.length_c   1.000
_cell.angle_alpha   90.00
_cell.angle_beta   90.00
_cell.angle_gamma   90.00
#
_symmetry.space_group_name_H-M   'P 1'
#
loop_
_entity.id
_entity.type
_entity.pdbx_description
1 polymer ?
#
loop_
_entity_poly.entity_id
_entity_poly.type
_entity_poly.pdbx_seq_one_letter_code
_entity_poly.pdbx_strand_id
1 'polypeptide(L)'
;MKKLFLLIILLLFMQCKGRINQENKEESFIKIDVNESFELIGIPLSTVEEREKELNYKFEFQTIEKQQIYHQDDSQRIEIFIERIKGWNDPGDFHRIRIKKQEKEFVFFNSDGWVIIGEYETQYLNSFSETNEIKSSYVSVQKASDKDILLFAFGYVYASQPGLLSILNLSRFEKPVLIFNDNYNLYNYEDINGDGMLDIMVTKFDKDEVTGLVDFKTYLLKNGGYYIQ
;
A
#
# COMPACT_ATOMS: atom_id res chain seq x y z
N MET A 1 0.62 -12.27 -61.30
CA MET A 1 -0.12 -11.02 -61.00
C MET A 1 -0.82 -11.03 -59.63
N LYS A 2 -1.59 -12.05 -59.24
CA LYS A 2 -2.31 -12.08 -57.94
C LYS A 2 -1.42 -11.92 -56.69
N LYS A 3 -0.20 -12.48 -56.69
CA LYS A 3 0.74 -12.36 -55.55
C LYS A 3 1.32 -10.95 -55.37
N LEU A 4 1.45 -10.17 -56.45
CA LEU A 4 1.95 -8.78 -56.37
C LEU A 4 0.89 -7.85 -55.79
N PHE A 5 -0.39 -8.11 -56.08
CA PHE A 5 -1.50 -7.32 -55.55
C PHE A 5 -1.68 -7.49 -54.03
N LEU A 6 -1.46 -8.70 -53.51
CA LEU A 6 -1.53 -8.97 -52.07
C LEU A 6 -0.41 -8.25 -51.29
N LEU A 7 0.79 -8.15 -51.88
CA LEU A 7 1.94 -7.50 -51.24
C LEU A 7 1.74 -5.97 -51.12
N ILE A 8 1.13 -5.36 -52.14
CA ILE A 8 0.82 -3.92 -52.15
C ILE A 8 -0.25 -3.59 -51.11
N ILE A 9 -1.27 -4.44 -50.96
CA ILE A 9 -2.29 -4.26 -49.91
C ILE A 9 -1.65 -4.37 -48.52
N LEU A 10 -0.76 -5.34 -48.30
CA LEU A 10 -0.07 -5.50 -47.01
C LEU A 10 0.81 -4.28 -46.67
N LEU A 11 1.48 -3.70 -47.67
CA LEU A 11 2.32 -2.50 -47.51
C LEU A 11 1.49 -1.24 -47.22
N LEU A 12 0.29 -1.12 -47.79
CA LEU A 12 -0.61 0.01 -47.53
C LEU A 12 -1.20 -0.04 -46.11
N PHE A 13 -1.47 -1.24 -45.56
CA PHE A 13 -1.91 -1.37 -44.17
C PHE A 13 -0.81 -1.02 -43.16
N MET A 14 0.47 -1.15 -43.51
CA MET A 14 1.58 -0.77 -42.62
C MET A 14 1.86 0.74 -42.56
N GLN A 15 1.34 1.54 -43.49
CA GLN A 15 1.53 3.01 -43.46
C GLN A 15 0.42 3.77 -42.71
N CYS A 16 -0.64 3.09 -42.27
CA CYS A 16 -1.70 3.67 -41.43
C CYS A 16 -1.46 3.48 -39.92
N LYS A 17 -0.20 3.57 -39.46
CA LYS A 17 0.04 3.85 -38.03
C LYS A 17 -0.17 5.34 -37.83
N GLY A 18 -1.42 5.69 -37.52
CA GLY A 18 -1.82 7.04 -37.13
C GLY A 18 -0.85 7.58 -36.09
N ARG A 19 -0.29 8.74 -36.40
CA ARG A 19 0.48 9.55 -35.47
C ARG A 19 -0.51 10.07 -34.43
N ILE A 20 -0.78 9.25 -33.41
CA ILE A 20 -1.47 9.69 -32.21
C ILE A 20 -0.53 10.74 -31.61
N ASN A 21 -0.94 12.00 -31.66
CA ASN A 21 -0.28 13.04 -30.89
C ASN A 21 -0.43 12.65 -29.42
N GLN A 22 0.59 11.99 -28.88
CA GLN A 22 0.79 11.94 -27.45
C GLN A 22 1.04 13.39 -27.04
N GLU A 23 -0.03 14.05 -26.58
CA GLU A 23 0.13 15.21 -25.73
C GLU A 23 1.06 14.80 -24.60
N ASN A 24 2.21 15.48 -24.50
CA ASN A 24 3.12 15.37 -23.38
C ASN A 24 2.35 15.82 -22.13
N LYS A 25 1.63 14.89 -21.51
CA LYS A 25 1.12 15.04 -20.17
C LYS A 25 2.38 15.07 -19.30
N GLU A 26 2.77 16.27 -18.86
CA GLU A 26 3.88 16.43 -17.93
C GLU A 26 3.58 15.59 -16.70
N GLU A 27 4.30 14.48 -16.55
CA GLU A 27 4.25 13.64 -15.35
C GLU A 27 4.71 14.53 -14.18
N SER A 28 3.78 14.88 -13.30
CA SER A 28 4.11 15.64 -12.10
C SER A 28 4.75 14.70 -11.08
N PHE A 29 6.07 14.69 -11.01
CA PHE A 29 6.81 13.88 -10.06
C PHE A 29 6.73 14.51 -8.66
N ILE A 30 5.96 13.89 -7.75
CA ILE A 30 6.11 14.18 -6.32
C ILE A 30 7.32 13.39 -5.84
N LYS A 31 8.43 14.09 -5.65
CA LYS A 31 9.62 13.52 -5.02
C LYS A 31 9.35 13.43 -3.52
N ILE A 32 9.05 12.23 -3.04
CA ILE A 32 8.94 11.99 -1.60
C ILE A 32 10.33 12.19 -0.99
N ASP A 33 10.50 13.21 -0.17
CA ASP A 33 11.70 13.35 0.65
C ASP A 33 11.63 12.32 1.78
N VAL A 34 12.47 11.29 1.68
CA VAL A 34 12.55 10.20 2.67
C VAL A 34 13.05 10.70 4.03
N ASN A 35 13.50 11.96 4.13
CA ASN A 35 13.83 12.62 5.39
C ASN A 35 12.64 13.31 6.07
N GLU A 36 11.51 13.48 5.36
CA GLU A 36 10.27 13.94 5.98
C GLU A 36 9.58 12.72 6.60
N SER A 37 9.65 12.65 7.93
CA SER A 37 8.94 11.64 8.69
C SER A 37 7.45 11.76 8.39
N PHE A 38 6.88 10.79 7.68
CA PHE A 38 5.45 10.69 7.48
C PHE A 38 4.76 10.76 8.84
N GLU A 39 4.02 11.85 9.04
CA GLU A 39 3.25 12.11 10.23
C GLU A 39 2.20 11.01 10.38
N LEU A 40 2.41 10.17 11.39
CA LEU A 40 1.31 9.55 12.11
C LEU A 40 0.33 10.66 12.49
N ILE A 41 -0.91 10.53 12.04
CA ILE A 41 -2.00 11.44 12.40
C ILE A 41 -2.16 11.40 13.92
N GLY A 42 -1.87 12.53 14.56
CA GLY A 42 -1.95 12.72 16.02
C GLY A 42 -0.73 13.45 16.58
N ILE A 43 -0.89 14.76 16.80
CA ILE A 43 -0.07 15.74 17.59
C ILE A 43 1.46 15.53 17.60
N PRO A 44 2.26 16.54 17.22
CA PRO A 44 3.72 16.42 17.17
C PRO A 44 4.31 16.12 18.56
N LEU A 45 4.77 14.88 18.73
CA LEU A 45 5.66 14.46 19.80
C LEU A 45 7.04 14.27 19.17
N SER A 46 8.01 15.06 19.61
CA SER A 46 9.27 15.34 18.92
C SER A 46 10.17 14.13 18.65
N THR A 47 9.92 12.97 19.29
CA THR A 47 10.69 11.75 19.08
C THR A 47 9.83 10.48 19.18
N VAL A 48 10.27 9.39 18.52
CA VAL A 48 9.65 8.05 18.65
C VAL A 48 9.73 7.55 20.10
N GLU A 49 10.84 7.83 20.81
CA GLU A 49 11.00 7.46 22.22
C GLU A 49 10.01 8.20 23.13
N GLU A 50 9.74 9.49 22.89
CA GLU A 50 8.71 10.24 23.64
C GLU A 50 7.30 9.71 23.33
N ARG A 51 7.01 9.37 22.07
CA ARG A 51 5.74 8.75 21.66
C ARG A 51 5.53 7.39 22.32
N GLU A 52 6.53 6.51 22.26
CA GLU A 52 6.45 5.19 22.89
C GLU A 52 6.34 5.30 24.39
N LYS A 53 7.07 6.24 25.01
CA LYS A 53 6.97 6.48 26.46
C LYS A 53 5.60 6.98 26.85
N GLU A 54 5.01 7.92 26.10
CA GLU A 54 3.68 8.46 26.42
C GLU A 54 2.56 7.45 26.12
N LEU A 55 2.62 6.75 24.99
CA LEU A 55 1.63 5.74 24.62
C LEU A 55 1.69 4.52 25.55
N ASN A 56 2.88 4.00 25.87
CA ASN A 56 3.00 2.90 26.85
C ASN A 56 2.68 3.37 28.28
N TYR A 57 2.80 4.66 28.59
CA TYR A 57 2.36 5.19 29.88
C TYR A 57 0.83 5.27 29.98
N LYS A 58 0.14 5.56 28.87
CA LYS A 58 -1.32 5.72 28.84
C LYS A 58 -2.07 4.41 28.57
N PHE A 59 -1.49 3.48 27.80
CA PHE A 59 -2.18 2.30 27.31
C PHE A 59 -1.36 1.03 27.51
N GLU A 60 -2.02 -0.01 28.03
CA GLU A 60 -1.49 -1.36 27.95
C GLU A 60 -1.90 -2.01 26.63
N PHE A 61 -0.96 -2.65 25.95
CA PHE A 61 -1.24 -3.37 24.71
C PHE A 61 -1.21 -4.88 24.92
N GLN A 62 -2.01 -5.60 24.14
CA GLN A 62 -2.04 -7.05 24.04
C GLN A 62 -1.75 -7.46 22.59
N THR A 63 -0.76 -8.32 22.40
CA THR A 63 -0.55 -9.00 21.11
C THR A 63 -1.70 -9.96 20.85
N ILE A 64 -2.39 -9.74 19.75
CA ILE A 64 -3.51 -10.56 19.29
C ILE A 64 -3.12 -11.45 18.10
N GLU A 65 -2.09 -11.06 17.36
CA GLU A 65 -1.53 -11.87 16.28
C GLU A 65 -0.03 -11.68 16.16
N LYS A 66 0.68 -12.74 15.76
CA LYS A 66 2.10 -12.70 15.42
C LYS A 66 2.33 -13.45 14.12
N GLN A 67 2.98 -12.79 13.17
CA GLN A 67 3.26 -13.31 11.84
C GLN A 67 4.76 -13.22 11.56
N GLN A 68 5.24 -14.04 10.63
CA GLN A 68 6.65 -14.09 10.25
C GLN A 68 6.76 -14.27 8.75
N ILE A 69 7.65 -13.49 8.15
CA ILE A 69 7.99 -13.58 6.73
C ILE A 69 9.50 -13.60 6.55
N TYR A 70 9.93 -14.14 5.42
CA TYR A 70 11.33 -14.23 5.01
C TYR A 70 11.51 -13.49 3.68
N HIS A 71 12.51 -12.61 3.62
CA HIS A 71 12.88 -11.97 2.36
C HIS A 71 13.67 -12.95 1.48
N GLN A 72 13.46 -12.95 0.16
CA GLN A 72 14.05 -13.95 -0.74
C GLN A 72 15.59 -13.89 -0.77
N ASP A 73 16.15 -12.68 -0.77
CA ASP A 73 17.60 -12.48 -0.92
C ASP A 73 18.38 -12.61 0.38
N ASP A 74 17.72 -12.70 1.52
CA ASP A 74 18.42 -12.55 2.78
C ASP A 74 17.68 -13.32 3.87
N SER A 75 18.41 -14.13 4.62
CA SER A 75 18.01 -14.79 5.87
C SER A 75 17.35 -13.87 6.93
N GLN A 76 17.10 -12.62 6.58
CA GLN A 76 16.34 -11.62 7.31
C GLN A 76 14.89 -12.05 7.50
N ARG A 77 14.67 -12.57 8.70
CA ARG A 77 13.35 -12.78 9.28
C ARG A 77 12.76 -11.44 9.70
N ILE A 78 11.52 -11.19 9.27
CA ILE A 78 10.70 -10.07 9.73
C ILE A 78 9.58 -10.67 10.56
N GLU A 79 9.47 -10.26 11.82
CA GLU A 79 8.34 -10.61 12.68
C GLU A 79 7.38 -9.43 12.76
N ILE A 80 6.10 -9.69 12.55
CA ILE A 80 5.03 -8.69 12.62
C ILE A 80 4.14 -9.06 13.80
N PHE A 81 3.88 -8.11 14.68
CA PHE A 81 3.01 -8.26 15.84
C PHE A 81 1.84 -7.28 15.68
N ILE A 82 0.63 -7.82 15.72
CA ILE A 82 -0.60 -7.05 15.70
C ILE A 82 -1.09 -6.94 17.14
N GLU A 83 -1.32 -5.71 17.58
CA GLU A 83 -1.55 -5.39 18.98
C GLU A 83 -2.74 -4.45 19.14
N ARG A 84 -3.58 -4.74 20.13
CA ARG A 84 -4.72 -3.90 20.53
C ARG A 84 -4.51 -3.33 21.92
N ILE A 85 -5.15 -2.21 22.21
CA ILE A 85 -5.20 -1.66 23.57
C ILE A 85 -6.07 -2.57 24.44
N LYS A 86 -5.61 -2.91 25.65
CA LYS A 86 -6.35 -3.75 26.60
C LYS A 86 -7.55 -2.99 27.16
N GLY A 87 -8.72 -3.63 27.16
CA GLY A 87 -9.96 -3.06 27.71
C GLY A 87 -10.51 -1.87 26.90
N TRP A 88 -9.99 -1.65 25.70
CA TRP A 88 -10.49 -0.65 24.78
C TRP A 88 -11.86 -1.07 24.23
N ASN A 89 -12.82 -0.15 24.28
CA ASN A 89 -14.20 -0.39 23.85
C ASN A 89 -14.60 0.53 22.68
N ASP A 90 -13.72 1.45 22.27
CA ASP A 90 -13.98 2.31 21.11
C ASP A 90 -13.67 1.53 19.81
N PRO A 91 -14.13 2.03 18.64
CA PRO A 91 -13.93 1.33 17.37
C PRO A 91 -12.46 1.06 17.03
N GLY A 92 -12.25 0.04 16.20
CA GLY A 92 -10.93 -0.44 15.81
C GLY A 92 -10.58 -1.78 16.46
N ASP A 93 -10.22 -2.76 15.64
CA ASP A 93 -9.87 -4.11 16.09
C ASP A 93 -8.44 -4.18 16.65
N PHE A 94 -7.55 -3.34 16.13
CA PHE A 94 -6.18 -3.21 16.60
C PHE A 94 -5.65 -1.79 16.39
N HIS A 95 -4.62 -1.42 17.15
CA HIS A 95 -4.15 -0.03 17.21
C HIS A 95 -2.66 0.08 17.01
N ARG A 96 -1.93 -1.03 17.07
CA ARG A 96 -0.48 -1.03 16.99
C ARG A 96 0.04 -2.18 16.15
N ILE A 97 0.92 -1.84 15.21
CA ILE A 97 1.70 -2.80 14.43
C ILE A 97 3.14 -2.64 14.89
N ARG A 98 3.69 -3.69 15.48
CA ARG A 98 5.08 -3.73 15.91
C ARG A 98 5.84 -4.69 15.01
N ILE A 99 6.92 -4.22 14.41
CA ILE A 99 7.71 -4.95 13.43
C ILE A 99 9.11 -5.14 13.99
N LYS A 100 9.55 -6.39 14.10
CA LYS A 100 10.93 -6.72 14.44
C LYS A 100 11.65 -7.19 13.18
N LYS A 101 12.71 -6.46 12.81
CA LYS A 101 13.60 -6.80 11.70
C LYS A 101 15.01 -6.87 12.27
N GLN A 102 15.62 -8.05 12.23
CA GLN A 102 16.88 -8.34 12.95
C GLN A 102 16.71 -8.10 14.47
N GLU A 103 17.64 -7.40 15.12
CA GLU A 103 17.60 -7.02 16.53
C GLU A 103 16.90 -5.66 16.77
N LYS A 104 16.32 -5.05 15.73
CA LYS A 104 15.63 -3.75 15.82
C LYS A 104 14.12 -3.91 15.79
N GLU A 105 13.46 -3.06 16.56
CA GLU A 105 12.00 -3.00 16.67
C GLU A 105 11.49 -1.64 16.18
N PHE A 106 10.34 -1.66 15.51
CA PHE A 106 9.69 -0.50 14.93
C PHE A 106 8.20 -0.56 15.26
N VAL A 107 7.61 0.56 15.65
CA VAL A 107 6.23 0.63 16.11
C VAL A 107 5.44 1.66 15.29
N PHE A 108 4.28 1.25 14.83
CA PHE A 108 3.29 2.08 14.14
C PHE A 108 1.99 2.04 14.93
N PHE A 109 1.40 3.19 15.21
CA PHE A 109 0.24 3.32 16.10
C PHE A 109 -0.87 4.16 15.48
N ASN A 110 -2.08 3.64 15.40
CA ASN A 110 -3.24 4.39 14.94
C ASN A 110 -4.23 4.54 16.10
N SER A 111 -4.49 5.78 16.53
CA SER A 111 -5.43 6.06 17.62
C SER A 111 -6.87 5.75 17.25
N ASP A 112 -7.21 5.87 15.97
CA ASP A 112 -8.56 5.61 15.45
C ASP A 112 -8.78 4.12 15.16
N GLY A 113 -7.71 3.34 15.25
CA GLY A 113 -7.70 1.90 15.06
C GLY A 113 -7.74 1.47 13.58
N TRP A 114 -7.17 0.29 13.36
CA TRP A 114 -7.33 -0.49 12.15
C TRP A 114 -8.35 -1.60 12.39
N VAL A 115 -8.92 -2.11 11.30
CA VAL A 115 -10.00 -3.08 11.30
C VAL A 115 -9.58 -4.39 10.62
N ILE A 116 -10.32 -5.45 10.92
CA ILE A 116 -10.20 -6.74 10.25
C ILE A 116 -10.49 -6.59 8.76
N ILE A 117 -9.64 -7.20 7.94
CA ILE A 117 -9.75 -7.24 6.49
C ILE A 117 -11.08 -7.89 6.09
N GLY A 118 -11.84 -7.20 5.25
CA GLY A 118 -13.10 -7.68 4.69
C GLY A 118 -14.34 -7.38 5.53
N GLU A 119 -14.22 -6.82 6.74
CA GLU A 119 -15.41 -6.36 7.49
C GLU A 119 -16.07 -5.16 6.83
N TYR A 120 -15.28 -4.25 6.26
CA TYR A 120 -15.76 -3.00 5.66
C TYR A 120 -15.39 -2.87 4.17
N GLU A 121 -14.40 -3.62 3.69
CA GLU A 121 -13.94 -3.63 2.30
C GLU A 121 -14.24 -4.98 1.64
N THR A 122 -15.50 -5.26 1.33
CA THR A 122 -15.91 -6.58 0.81
C THR A 122 -15.62 -6.78 -0.68
N GLN A 123 -15.31 -5.72 -1.43
CA GLN A 123 -15.31 -5.76 -2.90
C GLN A 123 -13.91 -5.83 -3.54
N TYR A 124 -12.84 -5.62 -2.77
CA TYR A 124 -11.49 -5.39 -3.30
C TYR A 124 -10.51 -6.55 -3.06
N LEU A 125 -10.98 -7.63 -2.43
CA LEU A 125 -10.08 -8.57 -1.76
C LEU A 125 -9.88 -9.92 -2.44
N ASN A 126 -10.65 -10.31 -3.46
CA ASN A 126 -10.50 -11.69 -3.95
C ASN A 126 -9.11 -11.92 -4.56
N SER A 127 -8.70 -11.14 -5.57
CA SER A 127 -7.34 -11.25 -6.12
C SER A 127 -6.26 -10.79 -5.14
N PHE A 128 -6.54 -9.75 -4.34
CA PHE A 128 -5.59 -9.22 -3.37
C PHE A 128 -5.29 -10.20 -2.23
N SER A 129 -6.27 -11.01 -1.81
CA SER A 129 -6.09 -12.02 -0.77
C SER A 129 -5.31 -13.24 -1.26
N GLU A 130 -5.40 -13.57 -2.56
CA GLU A 130 -4.70 -14.72 -3.16
C GLU A 130 -3.18 -14.57 -3.15
N THR A 131 -2.68 -13.33 -3.16
CA THR A 131 -1.25 -13.00 -3.17
C THR A 131 -0.68 -12.67 -1.78
N ASN A 132 -1.49 -12.83 -0.72
CA ASN A 132 -1.05 -12.55 0.65
C ASN A 132 -0.01 -13.58 1.12
N GLU A 133 1.16 -13.09 1.53
CA GLU A 133 2.29 -13.90 2.02
C GLU A 133 2.05 -14.52 3.40
N ILE A 134 1.04 -14.04 4.12
CA ILE A 134 0.68 -14.53 5.46
C ILE A 134 -0.81 -14.79 5.59
N LYS A 135 -1.18 -15.66 6.54
CA LYS A 135 -2.58 -15.89 6.93
C LYS A 135 -2.92 -14.99 8.11
N SER A 136 -3.32 -13.76 7.81
CA SER A 136 -3.76 -12.77 8.80
C SER A 136 -5.14 -12.24 8.43
N SER A 137 -5.97 -12.01 9.45
CA SER A 137 -7.25 -11.31 9.28
C SER A 137 -7.10 -9.81 9.48
N TYR A 138 -5.96 -9.32 9.95
CA TYR A 138 -5.77 -7.91 10.34
C TYR A 138 -4.97 -7.11 9.31
N VAL A 139 -3.99 -7.76 8.67
CA VAL A 139 -3.09 -7.11 7.72
C VAL A 139 -2.85 -8.01 6.50
N SER A 140 -2.52 -7.39 5.37
CA SER A 140 -2.18 -8.10 4.14
C SER A 140 -0.73 -7.82 3.82
N VAL A 141 0.10 -8.86 3.64
CA VAL A 141 1.50 -8.72 3.27
C VAL A 141 1.68 -9.19 1.84
N GLN A 142 2.20 -8.32 0.99
CA GLN A 142 2.24 -8.52 -0.45
C GLN A 142 3.67 -8.33 -0.96
N LYS A 143 4.12 -9.16 -1.87
CA LYS A 143 5.31 -8.85 -2.68
C LYS A 143 4.90 -7.89 -3.79
N ALA A 144 5.57 -6.76 -3.92
CA ALA A 144 5.41 -5.84 -5.05
C ALA A 144 6.49 -6.03 -6.11
N SER A 145 7.67 -6.49 -5.68
CA SER A 145 8.79 -6.88 -6.54
C SER A 145 9.68 -7.86 -5.75
N ASP A 146 10.77 -8.34 -6.36
CA ASP A 146 11.80 -9.13 -5.67
C ASP A 146 12.42 -8.41 -4.45
N LYS A 147 12.32 -7.07 -4.40
CA LYS A 147 12.92 -6.23 -3.35
C LYS A 147 11.90 -5.63 -2.40
N ASP A 148 10.63 -5.71 -2.74
CA ASP A 148 9.57 -4.94 -2.09
C ASP A 148 8.51 -5.86 -1.51
N ILE A 149 8.45 -5.85 -0.19
CA ILE A 149 7.40 -6.47 0.60
C ILE A 149 6.62 -5.34 1.27
N LEU A 150 5.34 -5.27 0.97
CA LEU A 150 4.42 -4.26 1.47
C LEU A 150 3.48 -4.86 2.50
N LEU A 151 3.17 -4.11 3.55
CA LEU A 151 2.13 -4.42 4.52
C LEU A 151 1.00 -3.41 4.36
N PHE A 152 -0.22 -3.90 4.16
CA PHE A 152 -1.44 -3.10 4.07
C PHE A 152 -2.26 -3.31 5.36
N ALA A 153 -2.71 -2.20 5.93
CA ALA A 153 -3.63 -2.16 7.06
C ALA A 153 -4.76 -1.17 6.76
N PHE A 154 -5.99 -1.56 7.08
CA PHE A 154 -7.20 -0.82 6.75
C PHE A 154 -7.82 -0.28 8.03
N GLY A 155 -8.26 0.97 8.00
CA GLY A 155 -8.78 1.73 9.12
C GLY A 155 -10.29 1.80 9.16
N TYR A 156 -10.81 2.10 10.34
CA TYR A 156 -12.24 2.26 10.53
C TYR A 156 -12.78 3.53 9.84
N VAL A 157 -14.04 3.48 9.40
CA VAL A 157 -14.71 4.48 8.54
C VAL A 157 -15.52 5.49 9.37
N TYR A 158 -15.23 5.70 10.67
CA TYR A 158 -16.13 6.50 11.52
C TYR A 158 -16.34 7.91 10.95
N ALA A 159 -17.55 8.14 10.42
CA ALA A 159 -17.94 9.36 9.72
C ALA A 159 -17.02 9.82 8.54
N SER A 160 -16.15 8.95 8.04
CA SER A 160 -15.20 9.26 6.97
C SER A 160 -15.23 8.16 5.93
N GLN A 161 -15.79 8.45 4.75
CA GLN A 161 -15.69 7.58 3.58
C GLN A 161 -14.73 8.23 2.57
N PRO A 162 -13.68 7.51 2.14
CA PRO A 162 -13.35 6.11 2.46
C PRO A 162 -12.59 5.96 3.79
N GLY A 163 -12.40 4.70 4.23
CA GLY A 163 -11.58 4.37 5.40
C GLY A 163 -10.11 4.77 5.23
N LEU A 164 -9.35 4.72 6.33
CA LEU A 164 -7.90 4.99 6.29
C LEU A 164 -7.17 3.77 5.68
N LEU A 165 -6.34 3.99 4.67
CA LEU A 165 -5.45 2.96 4.14
C LEU A 165 -4.02 3.31 4.55
N SER A 166 -3.37 2.40 5.28
CA SER A 166 -1.97 2.49 5.65
C SER A 166 -1.16 1.43 4.90
N ILE A 167 -0.08 1.84 4.23
CA ILE A 167 0.83 0.94 3.54
C ILE A 167 2.24 1.17 4.04
N LEU A 168 2.92 0.08 4.43
CA LEU A 168 4.31 0.09 4.87
C LEU A 168 5.18 -0.72 3.92
N ASN A 169 6.36 -0.22 3.57
CA ASN A 169 7.40 -1.02 2.94
C ASN A 169 8.29 -1.64 4.01
N LEU A 170 8.36 -2.98 4.03
CA LEU A 170 9.08 -3.76 5.05
C LEU A 170 10.53 -4.06 4.66
N SER A 171 10.85 -4.09 3.37
CA SER A 171 12.10 -4.67 2.86
C SER A 171 13.02 -3.69 2.15
N ARG A 172 12.50 -2.76 1.34
CA ARG A 172 13.31 -1.89 0.46
C ARG A 172 14.34 -1.05 1.19
N PHE A 173 13.96 -0.56 2.37
CA PHE A 173 14.77 0.34 3.16
C PHE A 173 15.43 -0.41 4.34
N GLU A 174 16.43 0.23 4.96
CA GLU A 174 17.11 -0.33 6.14
C GLU A 174 16.16 -0.60 7.31
N LYS A 175 15.05 0.14 7.38
CA LYS A 175 13.97 -0.01 8.36
C LYS A 175 12.61 -0.04 7.65
N PRO A 176 11.55 -0.60 8.26
CA PRO A 176 10.19 -0.41 7.79
C PRO A 176 9.83 1.07 7.66
N VAL A 177 9.18 1.45 6.56
CA VAL A 177 8.78 2.84 6.28
C VAL A 177 7.30 2.88 5.95
N LEU A 178 6.56 3.81 6.55
CA LEU A 178 5.19 4.15 6.15
C LEU A 178 5.27 4.95 4.85
N ILE A 179 4.70 4.40 3.78
CA ILE A 179 4.81 4.94 2.41
C ILE A 179 3.49 5.56 1.93
N PHE A 180 2.39 5.22 2.59
CA PHE A 180 1.06 5.76 2.32
C PHE A 180 0.21 5.68 3.60
N ASN A 181 -0.53 6.75 3.90
CA ASN A 181 -1.44 6.83 5.05
C ASN A 181 -2.48 7.93 4.85
N ASP A 182 -3.59 7.62 4.18
CA ASP A 182 -4.63 8.59 3.86
C ASP A 182 -6.00 7.89 3.69
N ASN A 183 -7.08 8.65 3.70
CA ASN A 183 -8.45 8.16 3.50
C ASN A 183 -8.65 7.81 2.03
N TYR A 184 -8.40 6.54 1.69
CA TYR A 184 -8.51 5.97 0.36
C TYR A 184 -8.89 4.48 0.44
N ASN A 185 -9.72 4.02 -0.49
CA ASN A 185 -9.93 2.60 -0.74
C ASN A 185 -8.80 2.05 -1.61
N LEU A 186 -8.33 0.83 -1.33
CA LEU A 186 -7.49 0.09 -2.27
C LEU A 186 -8.34 -0.35 -3.46
N TYR A 187 -8.07 0.18 -4.65
CA TYR A 187 -8.82 -0.15 -5.85
C TYR A 187 -8.25 -1.37 -6.58
N ASN A 188 -6.93 -1.38 -6.78
CA ASN A 188 -6.24 -2.44 -7.50
C ASN A 188 -4.78 -2.58 -7.05
N TYR A 189 -4.23 -3.77 -7.25
CA TYR A 189 -2.85 -4.11 -6.96
C TYR A 189 -2.32 -5.07 -8.03
N GLU A 190 -1.89 -4.51 -9.16
CA GLU A 190 -1.46 -5.25 -10.35
C GLU A 190 -0.36 -4.48 -11.08
N ASP A 191 0.42 -5.15 -11.93
CA ASP A 191 1.41 -4.48 -12.81
C ASP A 191 0.68 -3.89 -14.03
N ILE A 192 0.34 -2.60 -13.95
CA ILE A 192 -0.48 -1.92 -14.97
C ILE A 192 0.37 -1.50 -16.16
N ASN A 193 1.61 -1.12 -15.88
CA ASN A 193 2.52 -0.56 -16.87
C ASN A 193 3.40 -1.62 -17.56
N GLY A 194 3.40 -2.86 -17.06
CA GLY A 194 4.14 -4.01 -17.61
C GLY A 194 5.64 -3.98 -17.31
N ASP A 195 6.08 -3.29 -16.26
CA ASP A 195 7.50 -3.19 -15.89
C ASP A 195 7.97 -4.29 -14.93
N GLY A 196 7.08 -5.22 -14.58
CA GLY A 196 7.33 -6.34 -13.68
C GLY A 196 7.19 -5.97 -12.21
N MET A 197 6.75 -4.75 -11.88
CA MET A 197 6.46 -4.30 -10.53
C MET A 197 4.95 -4.08 -10.35
N LEU A 198 4.40 -4.57 -9.23
CA LEU A 198 2.98 -4.32 -8.93
C LEU A 198 2.77 -2.86 -8.56
N ASP A 199 1.78 -2.23 -9.18
CA ASP A 199 1.34 -0.87 -8.92
C ASP A 199 0.21 -0.86 -7.88
N ILE A 200 0.10 0.23 -7.11
CA ILE A 200 -0.97 0.42 -6.13
C ILE A 200 -1.93 1.48 -6.65
N MET A 201 -3.16 1.07 -6.97
CA MET A 201 -4.23 2.01 -7.33
C MET A 201 -5.14 2.25 -6.15
N VAL A 202 -5.42 3.51 -5.86
CA VAL A 202 -6.35 3.89 -4.80
C VAL A 202 -7.39 4.89 -5.29
N THR A 203 -8.54 4.94 -4.62
CA THR A 203 -9.65 5.85 -4.95
C THR A 203 -10.30 6.42 -3.69
N LYS A 204 -10.88 7.62 -3.80
CA LYS A 204 -11.72 8.20 -2.73
C LYS A 204 -13.16 7.70 -2.74
N PHE A 205 -13.57 7.02 -3.79
CA PHE A 205 -14.95 6.60 -3.99
C PHE A 205 -15.08 5.10 -3.81
N ASP A 206 -16.30 4.65 -3.56
CA ASP A 206 -16.59 3.22 -3.70
C ASP A 206 -16.59 2.85 -5.18
N LYS A 207 -16.13 1.64 -5.50
CA LYS A 207 -15.96 1.13 -6.89
C LYS A 207 -17.24 1.27 -7.71
N ASP A 208 -18.39 1.06 -7.07
CA ASP A 208 -19.72 1.18 -7.67
C ASP A 208 -20.09 2.64 -8.03
N GLU A 209 -19.41 3.62 -7.42
CA GLU A 209 -19.62 5.06 -7.65
C GLU A 209 -18.62 5.65 -8.65
N VAL A 210 -17.57 4.90 -9.04
CA VAL A 210 -16.54 5.42 -9.94
C VAL A 210 -17.08 5.49 -11.38
N THR A 211 -17.45 6.70 -11.81
CA THR A 211 -17.94 6.99 -13.17
C THR A 211 -16.86 7.65 -14.04
N GLY A 212 -15.74 6.95 -14.24
CA GLY A 212 -14.65 7.40 -15.13
C GLY A 212 -13.26 7.23 -14.51
N LEU A 213 -12.21 7.55 -15.28
CA LEU A 213 -10.81 7.41 -14.86
C LEU A 213 -10.27 8.62 -14.06
N VAL A 214 -11.08 9.64 -13.79
CA VAL A 214 -10.61 10.93 -13.26
C VAL A 214 -10.33 10.89 -11.75
N ASP A 215 -10.80 9.85 -11.07
CA ASP A 215 -10.83 9.80 -9.61
C ASP A 215 -9.81 8.83 -8.97
N PHE A 216 -8.95 8.24 -9.80
CA PHE A 216 -7.89 7.35 -9.33
C PHE A 216 -6.61 8.12 -9.05
N LYS A 217 -5.92 7.71 -7.97
CA LYS A 217 -4.49 7.96 -7.82
C LYS A 217 -3.77 6.64 -8.02
N THR A 218 -2.82 6.63 -8.95
CA THR A 218 -1.95 5.47 -9.15
C THR A 218 -0.60 5.77 -8.53
N TYR A 219 -0.17 4.92 -7.60
CA TYR A 219 1.15 4.95 -7.02
C TYR A 219 2.02 3.94 -7.76
N LEU A 220 2.87 4.46 -8.64
CA LEU A 220 3.87 3.66 -9.34
C LEU A 220 5.07 3.49 -8.42
N LEU A 221 5.48 2.24 -8.21
CA LEU A 221 6.74 1.95 -7.55
C LEU A 221 7.85 1.95 -8.60
N LYS A 222 8.70 2.99 -8.63
CA LYS A 222 9.79 3.06 -9.61
C LYS A 222 11.11 3.45 -8.96
N ASN A 223 12.20 2.74 -9.27
CA ASN A 223 13.57 3.13 -8.86
C ASN A 223 13.74 3.57 -7.39
N GLY A 224 13.07 2.91 -6.43
CA GLY A 224 13.19 3.26 -5.02
C GLY A 224 12.22 4.34 -4.50
N GLY A 225 11.48 5.03 -5.37
CA GLY A 225 10.48 6.03 -5.01
C GLY A 225 9.03 5.57 -5.26
N TYR A 226 8.09 6.29 -4.65
CA TYR A 226 6.66 6.22 -4.97
C TYR A 226 6.30 7.46 -5.76
N TYR A 227 5.61 7.29 -6.88
CA TYR A 227 5.17 8.40 -7.73
C TYR A 227 3.66 8.35 -7.86
N ILE A 228 3.02 9.50 -7.67
CA ILE A 228 1.61 9.67 -7.98
C ILE A 228 1.52 10.04 -9.46
N GLN A 229 0.78 9.25 -10.23
CA GLN A 229 0.40 9.56 -11.61
C GLN A 229 -1.04 10.08 -11.68
#